data_AF-A0A7K2YDM6-F1
#
_entry.id   AF-A0A7K2YDM6-F1
#
_cell.length_a   1.000
_cell.length_b   1.000
_cell.length_c   1.000
_cell.angle_alpha   90.00
_cell.angle_beta   90.00
_cell.angle_gamma   90.00
#
_symmetry.space_group_name_H-M   'P 1'
#
loop_
_entity.id
_entity.type
_entity.pdbx_description
1 polymer ?
#
loop_
_entity_poly.entity_id
_entity_poly.type
_entity_poly.pdbx_seq_one_letter_code
_entity_poly.pdbx_strand_id
1 'polypeptide(L)'
;MNTAPRPQPVWLTDLSGLPPGIHDAVVEAAEATLILAGDSPLSESIDGAGTAGCGDGVSYDLAPAIETEIVRRVMAAAGVSVPPLTAPVDERFVADVDALPQPIQAALVHAALEAVRAERAGQRLRGAPTLDQARRAVAAHTAATPIDASHQLLPTSTSRRR
;
A
#
# COMPACT_ATOMS: atom_id res chain seq x y z
N MET A 1 28.86 -10.48 -18.43
CA MET A 1 27.93 -10.88 -17.36
C MET A 1 27.18 -9.62 -16.92
N ASN A 2 25.97 -9.41 -17.44
CA ASN A 2 25.12 -8.28 -17.02
C ASN A 2 24.41 -8.68 -15.73
N THR A 3 24.91 -8.20 -14.59
CA THR A 3 24.12 -8.17 -13.35
C THR A 3 23.04 -7.14 -13.54
N ALA A 4 21.79 -7.58 -13.76
CA ALA A 4 20.63 -6.70 -13.71
C ALA A 4 20.69 -5.88 -12.40
N PRO A 5 20.47 -4.56 -12.45
CA PRO A 5 20.46 -3.74 -11.25
C PRO A 5 19.44 -4.31 -10.28
N ARG A 6 19.89 -4.63 -9.07
CA ARG A 6 18.97 -5.07 -8.01
C ARG A 6 18.06 -3.90 -7.69
N PRO A 7 16.72 -4.09 -7.64
CA PRO A 7 15.81 -3.05 -7.19
C PRO A 7 16.25 -2.63 -5.79
N GLN A 8 16.72 -1.39 -5.65
CA GLN A 8 17.02 -0.86 -4.34
C GLN A 8 15.68 -0.57 -3.65
N PRO A 9 15.47 -1.03 -2.41
CA PRO A 9 14.29 -0.66 -1.67
C PRO A 9 14.33 0.85 -1.46
N VAL A 10 13.43 1.59 -2.09
CA VAL A 10 13.12 2.97 -1.69
C VAL A 10 12.45 2.84 -0.34
N TRP A 11 13.18 3.14 0.72
CA TRP A 11 12.62 3.07 2.04
C TRP A 11 11.55 4.15 2.16
N LEU A 12 10.32 3.71 2.44
CA LEU A 12 9.16 4.52 2.82
C LEU A 12 9.34 5.28 4.15
N THR A 13 10.56 5.43 4.65
CA THR A 13 10.82 6.21 5.87
C THR A 13 10.20 7.59 5.79
N ASP A 14 10.13 8.19 4.59
CA ASP A 14 9.53 9.51 4.38
C ASP A 14 7.98 9.52 4.36
N LEU A 15 7.29 8.42 3.99
CA LEU A 15 5.81 8.39 4.03
C LEU A 15 5.26 7.92 5.37
N SER A 16 6.08 7.35 6.25
CA SER A 16 5.64 6.91 7.59
C SER A 16 5.12 8.04 8.49
N GLY A 17 5.45 9.30 8.16
CA GLY A 17 4.92 10.50 8.82
C GLY A 17 3.72 11.14 8.11
N LEU A 18 3.26 10.56 7.00
CA LEU A 18 2.13 11.06 6.21
C LEU A 18 0.81 10.41 6.66
N PRO A 19 -0.34 10.99 6.27
CA PRO A 19 -1.64 10.54 6.73
C PRO A 19 -1.92 9.06 6.43
N PRO A 20 -2.74 8.38 7.27
CA PRO A 20 -3.27 7.07 6.95
C PRO A 20 -3.91 7.07 5.55
N GLY A 21 -3.61 6.07 4.73
CA GLY A 21 -4.14 5.96 3.36
C GLY A 21 -3.19 6.44 2.26
N ILE A 22 -2.08 7.12 2.59
CA ILE A 22 -1.13 7.60 1.56
C ILE A 22 -0.53 6.46 0.72
N HIS A 23 -0.31 5.29 1.32
CA HIS A 23 0.18 4.11 0.58
C HIS A 23 -0.84 3.59 -0.42
N ASP A 24 -2.12 3.71 -0.08
CA ASP A 24 -3.22 3.27 -0.94
C ASP A 24 -3.35 4.25 -2.11
N ALA A 25 -3.26 5.55 -1.82
CA ALA A 25 -3.22 6.62 -2.81
C ALA A 25 -2.06 6.47 -3.82
N VAL A 26 -0.85 6.15 -3.34
CA VAL A 26 0.31 5.92 -4.24
C VAL A 26 0.11 4.68 -5.11
N VAL A 27 -0.51 3.61 -4.59
CA VAL A 27 -0.86 2.42 -5.39
C VAL A 27 -1.87 2.79 -6.48
N GLU A 28 -2.94 3.48 -6.12
CA GLU A 28 -3.98 3.90 -7.07
C GLU A 28 -3.43 4.83 -8.16
N ALA A 29 -2.60 5.82 -7.77
CA ALA A 29 -1.96 6.71 -8.72
C ALA A 29 -0.98 5.98 -9.65
N ALA A 30 -0.20 5.02 -9.13
CA ALA A 30 0.71 4.20 -9.95
C ALA A 30 -0.06 3.26 -10.90
N GLU A 31 -1.21 2.75 -10.50
CA GLU A 31 -2.12 1.98 -11.37
C GLU A 31 -2.66 2.84 -12.51
N ALA A 32 -3.13 4.06 -12.21
CA ALA A 32 -3.57 5.02 -13.22
C ALA A 32 -2.43 5.37 -14.20
N THR A 33 -1.22 5.61 -13.69
CA THR A 33 -0.03 5.88 -14.50
C THR A 33 0.26 4.70 -15.44
N LEU A 34 0.17 3.46 -14.96
CA LEU A 34 0.44 2.27 -15.77
C LEU A 34 -0.57 2.09 -16.91
N ILE A 35 -1.85 2.41 -16.67
CA ILE A 35 -2.89 2.35 -17.70
C ILE A 35 -2.56 3.31 -18.85
N LEU A 36 -2.07 4.51 -18.53
CA LEU A 36 -1.77 5.55 -19.51
C LEU A 36 -0.40 5.36 -20.19
N ALA A 37 0.58 4.79 -19.49
CA ALA A 37 1.93 4.54 -20.00
C ALA A 37 2.00 3.52 -21.14
N GLY A 38 0.88 2.89 -21.52
CA GLY A 38 0.79 2.10 -22.75
C GLY A 38 0.71 2.96 -24.01
N ASP A 39 0.15 4.17 -23.88
CA ASP A 39 -0.23 5.02 -25.00
C ASP A 39 0.36 6.44 -24.92
N SER A 40 0.83 6.86 -23.73
CA SER A 40 1.32 8.23 -23.47
C SER A 40 2.70 8.21 -22.80
N PRO A 41 3.55 9.24 -22.98
CA PRO A 41 4.80 9.36 -22.25
C PRO A 41 4.59 9.31 -20.73
N LEU A 42 5.63 9.00 -19.97
CA LEU A 42 5.58 8.97 -18.51
C LEU A 42 5.16 10.33 -17.94
N SER A 43 5.69 11.43 -18.47
CA SER A 43 5.32 12.79 -18.02
C SER A 43 3.82 13.05 -18.11
N GLU A 44 3.18 12.69 -19.22
CA GLU A 44 1.73 12.82 -19.41
C GLU A 44 0.95 11.80 -18.57
N SER A 45 1.49 10.60 -18.37
CA SER A 45 0.84 9.54 -17.58
C SER A 45 0.81 9.84 -16.08
N ILE A 46 1.77 10.64 -15.59
CA ILE A 46 1.87 11.07 -14.20
C ILE A 46 1.04 12.34 -13.96
N ASP A 47 0.86 13.19 -14.96
CA ASP A 47 0.10 14.44 -14.83
C ASP A 47 -1.34 14.15 -14.39
N GLY A 48 -1.71 14.59 -13.18
CA GLY A 48 -3.01 14.34 -12.57
C GLY A 48 -3.20 12.94 -11.96
N ALA A 49 -2.21 12.05 -12.06
CA ALA A 49 -2.24 10.75 -11.38
C ALA A 49 -2.29 10.92 -9.86
N GLY A 50 -1.65 11.96 -9.33
CA GLY A 50 -1.69 12.29 -7.90
C GLY A 50 -3.11 12.62 -7.45
N THR A 51 -3.86 13.38 -8.23
CA THR A 51 -5.28 13.67 -7.94
C THR A 51 -6.16 12.43 -8.05
N ALA A 52 -5.86 11.51 -8.98
CA ALA A 52 -6.60 10.25 -9.11
C ALA A 52 -6.41 9.33 -7.90
N GLY A 53 -5.20 9.32 -7.30
CA GLY A 53 -4.93 8.58 -6.06
C GLY A 53 -5.45 9.25 -4.79
N CYS A 54 -5.82 10.53 -4.83
CA CYS A 54 -6.42 11.21 -3.69
C CYS A 54 -7.89 10.79 -3.54
N GLY A 55 -8.11 9.63 -2.89
CA GLY A 55 -9.43 9.14 -2.49
C GLY A 55 -9.89 9.67 -1.13
N ASP A 56 -10.91 9.01 -0.55
CA ASP A 56 -11.49 9.39 0.75
C ASP A 56 -10.43 9.39 1.86
N GLY A 57 -10.12 10.57 2.39
CA GLY A 57 -9.21 10.75 3.54
C GLY A 57 -7.79 11.18 3.20
N VAL A 58 -7.44 11.35 1.92
CA VAL A 58 -6.15 11.93 1.49
C VAL A 58 -6.39 13.30 0.86
N SER A 59 -5.71 14.34 1.38
CA SER A 59 -5.86 15.70 0.84
C SER A 59 -5.31 15.80 -0.57
N TYR A 60 -6.02 16.51 -1.46
CA TYR A 60 -5.54 16.86 -2.80
C TYR A 60 -4.24 17.69 -2.78
N ASP A 61 -3.93 18.37 -1.67
CA ASP A 61 -2.65 19.06 -1.51
C ASP A 61 -1.45 18.10 -1.53
N LEU A 62 -1.69 16.80 -1.34
CA LEU A 62 -0.67 15.75 -1.41
C LEU A 62 -0.50 15.18 -2.82
N ALA A 63 -1.33 15.57 -3.80
CA ALA A 63 -1.21 15.08 -5.18
C ALA A 63 0.20 15.27 -5.77
N PRO A 64 0.87 16.44 -5.63
CA PRO A 64 2.23 16.60 -6.13
C PRO A 64 3.25 15.68 -5.43
N ALA A 65 3.04 15.40 -4.14
CA ALA A 65 3.89 14.47 -3.39
C ALA A 65 3.67 13.02 -3.83
N ILE A 66 2.43 12.64 -4.18
CA ILE A 66 2.10 11.32 -4.73
C ILE A 66 2.76 11.15 -6.11
N GLU A 67 2.67 12.14 -6.99
CA GLU A 67 3.32 12.14 -8.30
C GLU A 67 4.85 12.05 -8.17
N THR A 68 5.43 12.83 -7.26
CA THR A 68 6.86 12.76 -6.94
C THR A 68 7.26 11.36 -6.47
N GLU A 69 6.45 10.73 -5.63
CA GLU A 69 6.70 9.36 -5.18
C GLU A 69 6.63 8.36 -6.33
N ILE A 70 5.70 8.50 -7.27
CA ILE A 70 5.66 7.65 -8.49
C ILE A 70 6.99 7.75 -9.24
N VAL A 71 7.49 8.96 -9.50
CA VAL A 71 8.79 9.16 -10.18
C VAL A 71 9.92 8.47 -9.40
N ARG A 72 9.97 8.64 -8.07
CA ARG A 72 10.96 7.99 -7.20
C ARG A 72 10.92 6.46 -7.31
N ARG A 73 9.73 5.86 -7.44
CA ARG A 73 9.58 4.41 -7.63
C ARG A 73 10.06 3.96 -9.00
N VAL A 74 9.80 4.74 -10.04
CA VAL A 74 10.30 4.48 -11.39
C VAL A 74 11.83 4.59 -11.43
N MET A 75 12.42 5.59 -10.76
CA MET A 75 13.88 5.70 -10.58
C MET A 75 14.46 4.44 -9.92
N ALA A 76 13.83 3.95 -8.85
CA ALA A 76 14.27 2.75 -8.17
C ALA A 76 14.19 1.50 -9.05
N ALA A 77 13.10 1.36 -9.81
CA ALA A 77 12.90 0.27 -10.77
C ALA A 77 13.94 0.31 -11.89
N ALA A 78 14.35 1.51 -12.31
CA ALA A 78 15.45 1.73 -13.26
C ALA A 78 16.84 1.49 -12.64
N GLY A 79 16.94 1.26 -11.33
CA GLY A 79 18.20 1.07 -10.61
C GLY A 79 18.98 2.37 -10.39
N VAL A 80 18.31 3.52 -10.45
CA VAL A 80 18.86 4.85 -10.22
C VAL A 80 18.79 5.21 -8.75
N SER A 81 19.73 6.04 -8.28
CA SER A 81 19.71 6.58 -6.92
C SER A 81 18.46 7.43 -6.70
N VAL A 82 17.74 7.18 -5.60
CA VAL A 82 16.46 7.83 -5.33
C VAL A 82 16.63 8.95 -4.29
N PRO A 83 16.28 10.21 -4.63
CA PRO A 83 16.36 11.33 -3.69
C PRO A 83 15.27 11.24 -2.60
N PRO A 84 15.32 12.05 -1.52
CA PRO A 84 14.23 12.14 -0.54
C PRO A 84 12.94 12.73 -1.15
N LEU A 85 11.77 12.49 -0.54
CA LEU A 85 10.48 12.96 -1.07
C LEU A 85 10.42 14.49 -1.20
N THR A 86 11.11 15.20 -0.32
CA THR A 86 11.15 16.67 -0.29
C THR A 86 12.04 17.27 -1.38
N ALA A 87 12.78 16.44 -2.12
CA ALA A 87 13.54 16.92 -3.26
C ALA A 87 12.59 17.23 -4.43
N PRO A 88 12.91 18.22 -5.27
CA PRO A 88 12.15 18.45 -6.49
C PRO A 88 12.18 17.22 -7.40
N VAL A 89 11.12 17.04 -8.20
CA VAL A 89 11.06 16.02 -9.24
C VAL A 89 12.23 16.19 -10.20
N ASP A 90 12.91 15.09 -10.52
CA ASP A 90 14.00 15.09 -11.49
C ASP A 90 13.42 15.11 -12.91
N GLU A 91 13.17 16.31 -13.43
CA GLU A 91 12.66 16.52 -14.79
C GLU A 91 13.56 15.91 -15.85
N ARG A 92 14.89 15.82 -15.59
CA ARG A 92 15.82 15.21 -16.53
C ARG A 92 15.62 13.70 -16.60
N PHE A 93 15.47 13.05 -15.46
CA PHE A 93 15.15 11.63 -15.41
C PHE A 93 13.82 11.32 -16.12
N VAL A 94 12.77 12.12 -15.88
CA VAL A 94 11.47 11.94 -16.55
C VAL A 94 11.62 12.04 -18.06
N ALA A 95 12.33 13.06 -18.56
CA ALA A 95 12.59 13.22 -19.99
C ALA A 95 13.42 12.06 -20.59
N ASP A 96 14.38 11.52 -19.83
CA ASP A 96 15.17 10.37 -20.26
C ASP A 96 14.30 9.09 -20.33
N VAL A 97 13.30 8.92 -19.45
CA VAL A 97 12.32 7.83 -19.54
C VAL A 97 11.34 8.02 -20.70
N ASP A 98 10.85 9.24 -20.92
CA ASP A 98 9.95 9.57 -22.04
C ASP A 98 10.59 9.26 -23.40
N ALA A 99 11.91 9.34 -23.49
CA ALA A 99 12.67 8.99 -24.70
C ALA A 99 12.80 7.46 -24.93
N LEU A 100 12.46 6.63 -23.95
CA LEU A 100 12.48 5.17 -24.09
C LEU A 100 11.28 4.70 -24.92
N PRO A 101 11.38 3.55 -25.61
CA PRO A 101 10.21 2.91 -26.21
C PRO A 101 9.10 2.65 -25.19
N GLN A 102 7.85 2.90 -25.57
CA GLN A 102 6.68 2.74 -24.70
C GLN A 102 6.64 1.44 -23.89
N PRO A 103 6.93 0.25 -24.47
CA PRO A 103 6.95 -1.00 -23.69
C PRO A 103 7.95 -0.99 -22.53
N ILE A 104 9.06 -0.24 -22.66
CA ILE A 104 10.06 -0.11 -21.60
C ILE A 104 9.56 0.85 -20.52
N GLN A 105 8.90 1.95 -20.90
CA GLN A 105 8.26 2.86 -19.95
C GLN A 105 7.23 2.11 -19.09
N ALA A 106 6.29 1.41 -19.74
CA ALA A 106 5.28 0.60 -19.06
C ALA A 106 5.90 -0.49 -18.15
N ALA A 107 6.99 -1.13 -18.59
CA ALA A 107 7.68 -2.13 -17.76
C ALA A 107 8.30 -1.53 -16.49
N LEU A 108 8.86 -0.32 -16.56
CA LEU A 108 9.40 0.39 -15.41
C LEU A 108 8.29 0.80 -14.43
N VAL A 109 7.17 1.34 -14.93
CA VAL A 109 6.00 1.69 -14.10
C VAL A 109 5.41 0.45 -13.46
N HIS A 110 5.33 -0.66 -14.18
CA HIS A 110 4.85 -1.93 -13.64
C HIS A 110 5.76 -2.45 -12.52
N ALA A 111 7.08 -2.43 -12.72
CA ALA A 111 8.04 -2.82 -11.69
C ALA A 111 7.97 -1.93 -10.45
N ALA A 112 7.78 -0.61 -10.65
CA ALA A 112 7.53 0.35 -9.59
C ALA A 112 6.27 0.00 -8.79
N LEU A 113 5.15 -0.28 -9.47
CA LEU A 113 3.88 -0.65 -8.84
C LEU A 113 3.99 -1.95 -8.03
N GLU A 114 4.63 -2.99 -8.57
CA GLU A 114 4.81 -4.27 -7.85
C GLU A 114 5.65 -4.08 -6.58
N ALA A 115 6.66 -3.21 -6.62
CA ALA A 115 7.43 -2.87 -5.42
C ALA A 115 6.57 -2.18 -4.35
N VAL A 116 5.72 -1.22 -4.74
CA VAL A 116 4.78 -0.53 -3.82
C VAL A 116 3.79 -1.53 -3.22
N ARG A 117 3.22 -2.43 -4.03
CA ARG A 117 2.26 -3.45 -3.57
C ARG A 117 2.90 -4.42 -2.59
N ALA A 118 4.10 -4.91 -2.89
CA ALA A 118 4.85 -5.80 -2.01
C ALA A 118 5.16 -5.13 -0.66
N GLU A 119 5.49 -3.85 -0.68
CA GLU A 119 5.78 -3.07 0.53
C GLU A 119 4.53 -2.83 1.37
N ARG A 120 3.40 -2.46 0.75
CA ARG A 120 2.08 -2.34 1.40
C ARG A 120 1.67 -3.66 2.07
N ALA A 121 1.88 -4.79 1.38
CA ALA A 121 1.61 -6.11 1.94
C ALA A 121 2.52 -6.40 3.15
N GLY A 122 3.81 -6.05 3.07
CA GLY A 122 4.75 -6.17 4.19
C GLY A 122 4.37 -5.32 5.41
N GLN A 123 3.88 -4.10 5.20
CA GLN A 123 3.39 -3.24 6.29
C GLN A 123 2.13 -3.80 6.95
N ARG A 124 1.16 -4.29 6.17
CA ARG A 124 -0.04 -4.97 6.69
C ARG A 124 0.31 -6.17 7.56
N LEU A 125 1.33 -6.93 7.19
CA LEU A 125 1.81 -8.07 7.99
C LEU A 125 2.51 -7.64 9.28
N ARG A 126 3.20 -6.49 9.31
CA ARG A 126 3.79 -5.93 10.54
C ARG A 126 2.75 -5.35 11.50
N GLY A 127 1.64 -4.82 10.96
CA GLY A 127 0.51 -4.31 11.73
C GLY A 127 -0.52 -5.39 12.11
N ALA A 128 -0.42 -6.60 11.56
CA ALA A 128 -1.32 -7.69 11.89
C ALA A 128 -1.15 -8.08 13.36
N PRO A 129 -2.26 -8.23 14.13
CA PRO A 129 -2.16 -8.69 15.50
C PRO A 129 -1.47 -10.06 15.51
N THR A 130 -0.50 -10.24 16.40
CA THR A 130 0.13 -11.55 16.57
C THR A 130 -0.94 -12.57 16.96
N LEU A 131 -0.72 -13.85 16.66
CA LEU A 131 -1.65 -14.93 17.04
C LEU A 131 -2.04 -14.86 18.52
N ASP A 132 -1.11 -14.45 19.39
CA ASP A 132 -1.34 -14.24 20.82
C ASP A 132 -2.15 -12.98 21.15
N GLN A 133 -2.06 -11.92 20.36
CA GLN A 133 -2.95 -10.76 20.48
C GLN A 133 -4.36 -11.10 20.03
N ALA A 134 -4.50 -11.82 18.91
CA ALA A 134 -5.80 -12.31 18.43
C ALA A 134 -6.45 -13.27 19.45
N ARG A 135 -5.69 -14.21 20.01
CA ARG A 135 -6.17 -15.14 21.07
C ARG A 135 -6.61 -14.40 22.33
N ARG A 136 -5.87 -13.38 22.78
CA ARG A 136 -6.27 -12.57 23.94
C ARG A 136 -7.51 -11.74 23.68
N ALA A 137 -7.65 -11.16 22.48
CA ALA A 137 -8.85 -10.43 22.09
C ALA A 137 -10.09 -11.34 22.05
N VAL A 138 -9.95 -12.55 21.49
CA VAL A 138 -11.02 -13.56 21.49
C VAL A 138 -11.36 -13.98 22.93
N ALA A 139 -10.38 -14.31 23.76
CA ALA A 139 -10.61 -14.69 25.16
C ALA A 139 -11.28 -13.56 25.97
N ALA A 140 -10.88 -12.30 25.76
CA ALA A 140 -11.52 -11.15 26.37
C ALA A 140 -12.96 -10.96 25.90
N HIS A 141 -13.23 -11.18 24.61
CA HIS A 141 -14.58 -11.13 24.06
C HIS A 141 -15.46 -12.27 24.62
N THR A 142 -14.93 -13.49 24.71
CA THR A 142 -15.65 -14.64 25.31
C THR A 142 -15.89 -14.46 26.81
N ALA A 143 -14.98 -13.82 27.54
CA ALA A 143 -15.15 -13.50 28.96
C ALA A 143 -16.11 -12.34 29.20
N ALA A 144 -16.29 -11.44 28.22
CA ALA A 144 -17.21 -10.30 28.30
C ALA A 144 -18.65 -10.65 27.91
N THR A 145 -18.89 -11.78 27.24
CA THR A 145 -20.24 -12.28 26.97
C THR A 145 -20.69 -13.15 28.15
N PRO A 146 -21.59 -12.68 29.04
CA PRO A 146 -22.19 -13.58 30.01
C PRO A 146 -23.03 -14.58 29.21
N ILE A 147 -22.63 -15.85 29.22
CA ILE A 147 -23.53 -16.92 28.83
C ILE A 147 -24.67 -16.87 29.85
N ASP A 148 -25.81 -16.34 29.42
CA ASP A 148 -27.05 -16.40 30.18
C ASP A 148 -27.46 -17.88 30.25
N ALA A 149 -26.94 -18.57 31.27
CA ALA A 149 -27.23 -19.97 31.58
C ALA A 149 -28.63 -20.12 32.21
N SER A 150 -29.62 -19.38 31.70
CA SER A 150 -30.99 -19.35 32.22
C SER A 150 -31.97 -20.17 31.39
N HIS A 151 -31.53 -21.27 30.77
CA HIS A 151 -32.45 -22.33 30.37
C HIS A 151 -32.50 -23.41 31.45
N GLN A 152 -33.42 -23.13 32.38
CA GLN A 152 -33.96 -23.98 33.44
C GLN A 152 -33.94 -25.49 33.12
N LEU A 153 -33.09 -26.24 33.82
CA LEU A 153 -33.34 -27.65 34.09
C LEU A 153 -34.21 -27.71 35.36
N LEU A 154 -35.52 -27.88 35.16
CA LEU A 154 -36.49 -28.12 36.22
C LEU A 154 -36.08 -29.38 37.03
N PRO A 155 -36.13 -29.34 38.37
CA PRO A 155 -35.99 -30.53 39.19
C PRO A 155 -37.34 -31.25 39.29
N THR A 156 -37.51 -32.40 38.63
CA THR A 156 -38.65 -33.28 38.92
C THR A 156 -38.31 -34.20 40.09
N SER A 157 -38.95 -33.86 41.20
CA SER A 157 -39.06 -34.59 42.46
C SER A 157 -39.12 -36.11 42.33
N THR A 158 -38.36 -36.76 43.19
CA THR A 158 -38.56 -38.15 43.64
C THR A 158 -39.99 -38.39 44.13
N SER A 159 -40.57 -39.54 43.78
CA SER A 159 -41.49 -40.26 44.66
C SER A 159 -41.33 -41.77 44.50
N ARG A 160 -41.21 -42.46 45.63
CA ARG A 160 -40.94 -43.89 45.81
C ARG A 160 -42.04 -44.48 46.69
N ARG A 161 -42.49 -45.70 46.37
CA ARG A 161 -43.44 -46.60 47.09
C ARG A 161 -44.92 -46.17 47.02
N ARG A 162 -45.87 -47.09 46.82
CA ARG A 162 -45.95 -48.52 47.15
C ARG A 162 -46.17 -49.42 45.95
#